data_AF-A0A330LM85-F1
#
_entry.id   AF-A0A330LM85-F1
#
_cell.length_a   1.000
_cell.length_b   1.000
_cell.length_c   1.000
_cell.angle_alpha   90.00
_cell.angle_beta   90.00
_cell.angle_gamma   90.00
#
_symmetry.space_group_name_H-M   'P 1'
#
loop_
_entity.id
_entity.type
_entity.pdbx_description
1 polymer ?
#
loop_
_entity_poly.entity_id
_entity_poly.type
_entity_poly.pdbx_seq_one_letter_code
_entity_poly.pdbx_strand_id
1 'polypeptide(L)'
;MVSSEVIQQLYPDLNQRTIFLCGPVGFMKAVENIAQESDFDMANFFQESFTPAADNTQQDQISSGATETSVMLHVPDFAVEAEVIQGSLLLDALACSSTVEGDLAVAGFSS
;
A
#
# COMPACT_ATOMS: atom_id res chain seq x y z
N MET A 1 -3.19 -17.24 -20.74
CA MET A 1 -3.77 -15.90 -20.48
C MET A 1 -5.13 -16.13 -19.86
N VAL A 2 -5.46 -15.45 -18.76
CA VAL A 2 -6.77 -15.56 -18.10
C VAL A 2 -7.78 -14.69 -18.85
N SER A 3 -9.03 -15.14 -18.97
CA SER A 3 -10.12 -14.38 -19.59
C SER A 3 -11.43 -14.62 -18.84
N SER A 4 -12.37 -13.68 -18.98
CA SER A 4 -13.67 -13.76 -18.32
C SER A 4 -14.47 -14.98 -18.79
N GLU A 5 -14.42 -15.30 -20.09
CA GLU A 5 -15.16 -16.44 -20.66
C GLU A 5 -14.74 -17.78 -20.06
N VAL A 6 -13.43 -17.98 -19.89
CA VAL A 6 -12.90 -19.23 -19.29
C VAL A 6 -13.32 -19.33 -17.82
N ILE A 7 -13.28 -18.23 -17.08
CA ILE A 7 -13.70 -18.21 -15.66
C ILE A 7 -15.19 -18.54 -15.55
N GLN A 8 -16.05 -17.91 -16.36
CA GLN A 8 -17.49 -18.15 -16.34
C GLN A 8 -17.85 -19.59 -16.77
N GLN A 9 -17.11 -20.17 -17.72
CA GLN A 9 -17.30 -21.56 -18.14
C GLN A 9 -16.93 -22.56 -17.03
N LEU A 10 -15.84 -22.31 -16.31
CA LEU A 10 -15.36 -23.21 -15.25
C LEU A 10 -16.13 -23.02 -13.94
N TYR A 11 -16.57 -21.80 -13.67
CA TYR A 11 -17.21 -21.39 -12.42
C TYR A 11 -18.49 -20.59 -12.71
N PRO A 12 -19.56 -21.25 -13.19
CA PRO A 12 -20.82 -20.57 -13.48
C PRO A 12 -21.49 -19.98 -12.22
N ASP A 13 -21.08 -20.44 -11.03
CA ASP A 13 -21.50 -19.96 -9.72
C ASP A 13 -20.47 -19.00 -9.08
N LEU A 14 -19.66 -18.30 -9.89
CA LEU A 14 -18.59 -17.42 -9.40
C LEU A 14 -19.06 -16.45 -8.30
N ASN A 15 -20.24 -15.83 -8.46
CA ASN A 15 -20.79 -14.85 -7.52
C ASN A 15 -21.21 -15.43 -6.15
N GLN A 16 -21.15 -16.76 -5.97
CA GLN A 16 -21.38 -17.43 -4.69
C GLN A 16 -20.08 -17.90 -4.03
N ARG A 17 -18.92 -17.51 -4.58
CA ARG A 17 -17.59 -17.98 -4.14
C ARG A 17 -16.77 -16.84 -3.55
N THR A 18 -15.76 -17.23 -2.78
CA THR A 18 -14.69 -16.35 -2.31
C THR A 18 -13.43 -16.60 -3.12
N ILE A 19 -12.82 -15.53 -3.62
CA ILE A 19 -11.58 -15.60 -4.41
C ILE A 19 -10.40 -15.31 -3.48
N PHE A 20 -9.46 -16.25 -3.39
CA PHE A 20 -8.16 -16.06 -2.76
C PHE A 20 -7.08 -16.13 -3.84
N LEU A 21 -6.38 -15.04 -4.06
CA LEU A 21 -5.53 -14.84 -5.22
C LEU A 21 -4.09 -14.54 -4.80
N CYS A 22 -3.16 -15.30 -5.34
CA CYS A 22 -1.73 -15.04 -5.25
C CYS A 22 -1.08 -15.45 -6.58
N GLY A 23 -0.09 -14.68 -7.04
CA GLY A 23 0.63 -14.98 -8.28
C GLY A 23 1.41 -13.80 -8.83
N PRO A 24 1.85 -13.88 -10.09
CA PRO A 24 2.53 -12.76 -10.75
C PRO A 24 1.60 -11.53 -10.85
N VAL A 25 2.15 -10.33 -10.65
CA VAL A 25 1.40 -9.05 -10.63
C VAL A 25 0.45 -8.89 -11.84
N GLY A 26 0.94 -9.18 -13.05
CA GLY A 26 0.12 -9.05 -14.27
C GLY A 26 -1.05 -10.03 -14.33
N PHE A 27 -0.90 -11.24 -13.76
CA PHE A 27 -2.00 -12.20 -13.65
C PHE A 27 -3.01 -11.74 -12.61
N MET A 28 -2.54 -11.31 -11.43
CA MET A 28 -3.43 -10.87 -10.37
C MET A 28 -4.27 -9.66 -10.79
N LYS A 29 -3.64 -8.66 -11.42
CA LYS A 29 -4.32 -7.49 -11.98
C LYS A 29 -5.36 -7.87 -13.04
N ALA A 30 -5.06 -8.86 -13.89
CA ALA A 30 -6.01 -9.33 -14.89
C ALA A 30 -7.24 -10.00 -14.24
N VAL A 31 -7.05 -10.81 -13.21
CA VAL A 31 -8.14 -11.46 -12.47
C VAL A 31 -8.97 -10.43 -11.68
N GLU A 32 -8.31 -9.47 -11.03
CA GLU A 32 -8.97 -8.37 -10.31
C GLU A 32 -9.86 -7.56 -11.27
N ASN A 33 -9.33 -7.16 -12.43
CA ASN A 33 -10.12 -6.43 -13.45
C ASN A 33 -11.34 -7.25 -13.90
N ILE A 34 -11.18 -8.54 -14.18
CA ILE A 34 -12.30 -9.40 -14.58
C ILE A 34 -13.36 -9.46 -13.46
N ALA A 35 -12.95 -9.57 -12.20
CA ALA A 35 -13.87 -9.59 -11.06
C ALA A 35 -14.63 -8.27 -10.92
N GLN A 36 -13.93 -7.12 -11.06
CA GLN A 36 -14.53 -5.78 -10.99
C GLN A 36 -15.48 -5.48 -12.16
N GLU A 37 -15.16 -5.97 -13.37
CA GLU A 37 -16.00 -5.83 -14.56
C GLU A 37 -17.19 -6.80 -14.57
N SER A 38 -17.18 -7.81 -13.69
CA SER A 38 -18.29 -8.72 -13.45
C SER A 38 -19.13 -8.24 -12.25
N ASP A 39 -20.35 -8.75 -12.09
CA ASP A 39 -21.18 -8.48 -10.90
C ASP A 39 -20.68 -9.25 -9.64
N PHE A 40 -19.36 -9.42 -9.49
CA PHE A 40 -18.75 -10.13 -8.37
C PHE A 40 -18.68 -9.24 -7.13
N ASP A 41 -18.98 -9.80 -5.96
CA ASP A 41 -18.87 -9.08 -4.70
C ASP A 41 -17.40 -8.98 -4.24
N MET A 42 -16.80 -7.80 -4.40
CA MET A 42 -15.40 -7.55 -4.02
C MET A 42 -15.13 -7.67 -2.52
N ALA A 43 -16.16 -7.70 -1.66
CA ALA A 43 -15.97 -8.06 -0.25
C ALA A 43 -15.53 -9.53 -0.07
N ASN A 44 -15.72 -10.37 -1.09
CA ASN A 44 -15.29 -11.76 -1.15
C ASN A 44 -14.03 -11.96 -2.02
N PHE A 45 -13.31 -10.88 -2.36
CA PHE A 45 -12.06 -10.92 -3.12
C PHE A 45 -10.86 -10.61 -2.23
N PHE A 46 -9.91 -11.54 -2.11
CA PHE A 46 -8.71 -11.39 -1.30
C PHE A 46 -7.46 -11.66 -2.13
N GLN A 47 -6.46 -10.79 -2.02
CA GLN A 47 -5.20 -10.92 -2.73
C GLN A 47 -4.00 -10.85 -1.80
N GLU A 48 -2.96 -11.62 -2.11
CA GLU A 48 -1.65 -11.59 -1.46
C GLU A 48 -0.56 -11.43 -2.52
N SER A 49 0.38 -10.49 -2.29
CA SER A 49 1.53 -10.25 -3.17
C SER A 49 2.84 -10.46 -2.42
N PHE A 50 3.70 -11.29 -2.99
CA PHE A 50 5.09 -11.49 -2.54
C PHE A 50 6.10 -10.67 -3.34
N THR A 51 5.64 -9.92 -4.34
CA THR A 51 6.52 -9.05 -5.13
C THR A 51 6.83 -7.79 -4.32
N PRO A 52 8.11 -7.44 -4.12
CA PRO A 52 8.50 -6.25 -3.38
C PRO A 52 7.85 -4.99 -3.97
N ALA A 53 7.45 -4.05 -3.12
CA ALA A 53 6.85 -2.79 -3.56
C ALA A 53 7.74 -2.00 -4.55
N ALA A 54 9.07 -2.11 -4.40
CA ALA A 54 10.05 -1.46 -5.28
C ALA A 54 9.97 -1.94 -6.75
N ASP A 55 9.47 -3.16 -6.99
CA ASP A 55 9.29 -3.71 -8.34
C ASP A 55 7.94 -3.34 -8.96
N ASN A 56 7.02 -2.73 -8.19
CA ASN A 56 5.77 -2.14 -8.70
C ASN A 56 6.02 -0.76 -9.32
N THR A 57 6.96 -0.68 -10.27
CA THR A 57 7.37 0.53 -10.98
C THR A 57 6.26 1.20 -11.80
N GLN A 58 5.04 0.62 -11.86
CA GLN A 58 3.89 1.19 -12.56
C GLN A 58 3.06 2.16 -11.72
N GLN A 59 3.20 2.20 -10.39
CA GLN A 59 2.46 3.16 -9.54
C GLN A 59 3.33 4.31 -8.98
N ASP A 60 4.65 4.19 -8.99
CA ASP A 60 5.57 5.17 -8.37
C ASP A 60 6.16 6.18 -9.37
N GLN A 61 5.33 6.66 -10.31
CA GLN A 61 5.65 7.89 -11.07
C GLN A 61 5.39 9.10 -10.16
N ILE A 62 6.06 9.15 -9.00
CA ILE A 62 6.29 10.40 -8.30
C ILE A 62 7.21 11.18 -9.24
N SER A 63 6.62 12.11 -9.98
CA SER A 63 7.39 13.05 -10.78
C SER A 63 8.37 13.74 -9.84
N SER A 64 9.67 13.44 -9.97
CA SER A 64 10.78 14.21 -9.40
C SER A 64 10.87 15.60 -10.06
N GLY A 65 9.76 16.33 -10.05
CA GLY A 65 9.74 17.77 -10.23
C GLY A 65 10.00 18.36 -8.86
N ALA A 66 11.24 18.75 -8.60
CA ALA A 66 11.69 19.32 -7.33
C ALA A 66 10.81 20.52 -6.92
N THR A 67 9.89 20.27 -6.01
CA THR A 67 9.33 21.26 -5.09
C THR A 67 9.29 20.52 -3.76
N GLU A 68 10.07 20.96 -2.77
CA GLU A 68 10.10 20.34 -1.44
C GLU A 68 8.76 20.60 -0.75
N THR A 69 7.78 19.77 -1.07
CA THR A 69 6.44 19.86 -0.52
C THR A 69 6.44 19.13 0.81
N SER A 70 6.27 19.84 1.92
CA SER A 70 6.04 19.24 3.23
C SER A 70 4.56 19.24 3.59
N VAL A 71 4.14 18.22 4.33
CA VAL A 71 2.78 18.06 4.88
C VAL A 71 2.89 17.77 6.37
N MET A 72 1.94 18.29 7.16
CA MET A 72 1.84 17.97 8.57
C MET A 72 0.98 16.71 8.76
N LEU A 73 1.56 15.66 9.30
CA LEU A 73 0.87 14.45 9.71
C LEU A 73 0.38 14.61 11.14
N HIS A 74 -0.93 14.50 11.34
CA HIS A 74 -1.55 14.54 12.67
C HIS A 74 -2.19 13.18 12.97
N VAL A 75 -1.81 12.59 14.12
CA VAL A 75 -2.35 11.32 14.61
C VAL A 75 -2.95 11.55 16.01
N PRO A 76 -4.23 11.96 16.10
CA PRO A 76 -4.84 12.44 17.34
C PRO A 76 -4.81 11.44 18.50
N ASP A 77 -5.07 10.16 18.21
CA ASP A 77 -5.12 9.10 19.23
C ASP A 77 -3.77 8.89 19.93
N PHE A 78 -2.67 9.31 19.30
CA PHE A 78 -1.32 9.25 19.85
C PHE A 78 -0.77 10.63 20.24
N ALA A 79 -1.55 11.70 20.04
CA ALA A 79 -1.11 13.09 20.21
C ALA A 79 0.21 13.41 19.46
N VAL A 80 0.40 12.79 18.29
CA VAL A 80 1.59 12.96 17.46
C VAL A 80 1.31 13.95 16.34
N GLU A 81 2.17 14.95 16.23
CA GLU A 81 2.27 15.86 15.09
C GLU A 81 3.68 15.75 14.51
N ALA A 82 3.79 15.45 13.22
CA ALA A 82 5.08 15.27 12.55
C ALA A 82 5.06 15.94 11.16
N GLU A 83 6.10 16.71 10.87
CA GLU A 83 6.31 17.24 9.52
C GLU A 83 6.91 16.15 8.63
N VAL A 84 6.27 15.90 7.48
CA VAL A 84 6.69 14.90 6.51
C VAL A 84 7.03 15.60 5.20
N ILE A 85 8.24 15.33 4.70
CA ILE A 85 8.70 15.87 3.43
C ILE A 85 8.37 14.87 2.32
N GLN A 86 7.96 15.36 1.14
CA GLN A 86 7.75 14.53 -0.03
C GLN A 86 8.95 13.61 -0.31
N GLY A 87 8.70 12.32 -0.48
CA GLY A 87 9.73 11.30 -0.69
C GLY A 87 10.26 10.65 0.58
N SER A 88 9.92 11.16 1.77
CA SER A 88 10.17 10.46 3.04
C SER A 88 9.07 9.44 3.35
N LEU A 89 9.41 8.38 4.10
CA LEU A 89 8.45 7.41 4.58
C LEU A 89 7.70 7.97 5.79
N LEU A 90 6.37 7.88 5.79
CA LEU A 90 5.55 8.26 6.96
C LEU A 90 5.96 7.49 8.22
N LEU A 91 6.41 6.23 8.05
CA LEU A 91 6.87 5.40 9.15
C LEU A 91 8.07 6.01 9.88
N ASP A 92 9.01 6.61 9.15
CA ASP A 92 10.20 7.23 9.74
C ASP A 92 9.82 8.50 10.53
N ALA A 93 8.91 9.32 10.00
CA ALA A 93 8.41 10.51 10.69
C ALA A 93 7.67 10.16 12.00
N LEU A 94 6.89 9.08 12.00
CA LEU A 94 6.22 8.57 13.20
C LEU A 94 7.20 7.95 14.21
N ALA A 95 8.25 7.25 13.73
CA ALA A 95 9.30 6.74 14.61
C ALA A 95 10.05 7.88 15.32
N CYS A 96 10.36 8.97 14.61
CA CYS A 96 11.02 10.14 15.20
C CYS A 96 10.13 10.90 16.20
N SER A 97 8.82 10.96 15.97
CA SER A 97 7.89 11.73 16.82
C SER A 97 7.34 10.95 18.03
N SER A 98 7.56 9.63 18.12
CA SER A 98 7.07 8.78 19.20
C SER A 98 8.00 8.66 20.42
N THR A 99 9.08 9.45 20.48
CA THR A 99 9.93 9.52 21.70
C THR A 99 9.21 10.34 22.77
N VAL A 100 8.39 9.67 23.58
CA VAL A 100 7.87 10.19 24.84
C VAL A 100 9.05 10.50 25.77
N GLU A 101 9.04 11.70 26.36
CA GLU A 101 9.92 12.13 27.45
C GLU A 101 10.21 11.01 28.45
N GLY A 102 11.47 10.55 28.50
CA GLY A 102 11.84 9.50 29.43
C GLY A 102 13.18 8.82 29.22
N ASP A 103 14.24 9.50 28.80
CA ASP A 103 15.57 9.26 29.40
C ASP A 103 16.52 10.43 29.14
N LEU A 104 17.40 10.58 30.11
CA LEU A 104 18.37 11.63 30.37
C LEU A 104 19.37 11.86 29.21
N ALA A 105 19.58 13.15 28.92
CA ALA A 105 20.80 13.74 28.35
C ALA A 105 21.92 12.79 27.89
N VAL A 106 22.22 12.79 26.59
CA VAL A 106 23.62 12.74 26.12
C VAL A 106 23.94 14.08 25.47
N ALA A 107 24.61 14.89 26.26
CA ALA A 107 25.31 16.09 25.84
C ALA A 107 26.44 15.75 24.86
N GLY A 108 26.64 16.64 23.90
CA GLY A 108 27.98 16.94 23.37
C GLY A 108 28.36 16.30 22.04
N PHE A 109 27.98 16.95 20.93
CA PHE A 109 28.84 16.97 19.75
C PHE A 109 29.83 18.14 19.91
N SER A 110 31.03 17.82 20.39
CA SER A 110 32.20 18.68 20.29
C SER A 110 33.42 17.79 20.06
N SER A 111 33.84 17.69 18.79
CA SER A 111 35.17 18.09 18.33
C SER A 111 35.27 17.97 16.82
#